data_AF-A0A7X4GF46-F1
#
_entry.id   AF-A0A7X4GF46-F1
#
_cell.length_a   1.000
_cell.length_b   1.000
_cell.length_c   1.000
_cell.angle_alpha   90.00
_cell.angle_beta   90.00
_cell.angle_gamma   90.00
#
_symmetry.space_group_name_H-M   'P 1'
#
loop_
_entity.id
_entity.type
_entity.pdbx_description
1 polymer ?
#
loop_
_entity_poly.entity_id
_entity_poly.type
_entity_poly.pdbx_seq_one_letter_code
_entity_poly.pdbx_strand_id
1 'polypeptide(L)'
;MPQTLPSGDADPRIGAYQENAYQVSQGRRYFAWYGCSQCHAEGGPADRDLTDGKWRHGGGFAQVYASVASGHPEQDFVRRIAIEQLWQITAYVRDLPTHTAEKRYRLLVDQKGEAQGSSWNGPQ
;
A
#
# COMPACT_ATOMS: atom_id res chain seq x y z
N MET A 1 -12.54 10.49 -1.27
CA MET A 1 -12.27 9.10 -1.68
C MET A 1 -12.38 9.03 -3.21
N PRO A 2 -11.27 9.09 -3.99
CA PRO A 2 -11.32 9.15 -5.44
C PRO A 2 -11.95 7.88 -6.02
N GLN A 3 -12.87 8.10 -6.94
CA GLN A 3 -13.53 7.07 -7.73
C GLN A 3 -12.83 6.83 -9.06
N THR A 4 -11.68 7.47 -9.29
CA THR A 4 -10.92 7.42 -10.56
C THR A 4 -9.42 7.27 -10.30
N LEU A 5 -8.69 6.75 -11.30
CA LEU A 5 -7.23 6.71 -11.27
C LEU A 5 -6.60 8.12 -11.18
N PRO A 6 -5.33 8.25 -10.74
CA PRO A 6 -4.63 9.52 -10.73
C PRO A 6 -4.53 10.13 -12.13
N SER A 7 -4.71 11.44 -12.25
CA SER A 7 -4.52 12.16 -13.53
C SER A 7 -3.06 12.37 -13.89
N GLY A 8 -2.14 12.11 -12.96
CA GLY A 8 -0.69 12.25 -13.09
C GLY A 8 -0.03 12.45 -11.73
N ASP A 9 1.29 12.65 -11.71
CA ASP A 9 2.03 12.87 -10.46
C ASP A 9 1.77 14.23 -9.80
N ALA A 10 1.10 15.15 -10.52
CA ALA A 10 0.65 16.45 -10.01
C ALA A 10 -0.82 16.45 -9.59
N ASP A 11 -1.47 15.28 -9.48
CA ASP A 11 -2.87 15.18 -9.08
C ASP A 11 -3.06 15.75 -7.66
N PRO A 12 -3.91 16.78 -7.46
CA PRO A 12 -4.05 17.47 -6.19
C PRO A 12 -4.59 16.57 -5.06
N ARG A 13 -5.18 15.42 -5.41
CA ARG A 13 -5.73 14.47 -4.43
C ARG A 13 -4.63 13.68 -3.73
N ILE A 14 -3.40 13.63 -4.26
CA ILE A 14 -2.29 12.81 -3.75
C ILE A 14 -1.99 13.10 -2.28
N GLY A 15 -1.92 14.39 -1.89
CA GLY A 15 -1.64 14.78 -0.50
C GLY A 15 -2.65 14.20 0.50
N ALA A 16 -3.93 14.10 0.12
CA ALA A 16 -4.97 13.52 0.96
C ALA A 16 -4.75 12.03 1.28
N TYR A 17 -3.86 11.35 0.55
CA TYR A 17 -3.47 9.95 0.76
C TYR A 17 -2.08 9.82 1.37
N GLN A 18 -1.06 10.46 0.77
CA GLN A 18 0.33 10.30 1.20
C GLN A 18 0.62 10.98 2.54
N GLU A 19 -0.05 12.09 2.85
CA GLU A 19 0.18 12.86 4.07
C GLU A 19 -0.83 12.52 5.17
N ASN A 20 -1.76 11.61 4.89
CA ASN A 20 -2.79 11.19 5.82
C ASN A 20 -2.45 9.83 6.44
N ALA A 21 -2.08 9.84 7.72
CA ALA A 21 -1.70 8.63 8.46
C ALA A 21 -2.78 7.54 8.45
N TYR A 22 -4.07 7.91 8.44
CA TYR A 22 -5.17 6.95 8.31
C TYR A 22 -5.17 6.28 6.94
N GLN A 23 -4.96 7.03 5.86
CA GLN A 23 -4.94 6.44 4.51
C GLN A 23 -3.73 5.53 4.29
N VAL A 24 -2.57 5.93 4.83
CA VAL A 24 -1.36 5.10 4.81
C VAL A 24 -1.55 3.82 5.64
N SER A 25 -2.20 3.89 6.80
CA SER A 25 -2.46 2.70 7.62
C SER A 25 -3.46 1.74 6.97
N GLN A 26 -4.51 2.26 6.34
CA GLN A 26 -5.41 1.45 5.50
C GLN A 26 -4.64 0.81 4.33
N GLY A 27 -3.77 1.57 3.67
CA GLY A 27 -2.91 1.07 2.60
C GLY A 27 -2.05 -0.12 3.01
N ARG A 28 -1.47 -0.08 4.22
CA ARG A 28 -0.75 -1.21 4.80
C ARG A 28 -1.62 -2.44 4.98
N ARG A 29 -2.83 -2.26 5.51
CA ARG A 29 -3.78 -3.35 5.72
C ARG A 29 -4.13 -4.01 4.39
N TYR A 30 -4.43 -3.22 3.37
CA TYR A 30 -4.71 -3.74 2.02
C TYR A 30 -3.49 -4.39 1.37
N PHE A 31 -2.28 -3.84 1.55
CA PHE A 31 -1.04 -4.44 1.07
C PHE A 31 -0.84 -5.86 1.64
N ALA A 32 -1.17 -6.09 2.91
CA ALA A 32 -1.16 -7.41 3.50
C ALA A 32 -2.31 -8.31 2.99
N TRP A 33 -3.55 -7.79 2.96
CA TRP A 33 -4.73 -8.56 2.53
C TRP A 33 -4.68 -9.02 1.08
N TYR A 34 -4.15 -8.19 0.18
CA TYR A 34 -3.97 -8.55 -1.23
C TYR A 34 -2.66 -9.33 -1.49
N GLY A 35 -1.94 -9.71 -0.43
CA GLY A 35 -0.80 -10.62 -0.51
C GLY A 35 0.50 -9.99 -1.03
N CYS A 36 0.58 -8.66 -1.15
CA CYS A 36 1.78 -7.97 -1.63
C CYS A 36 3.01 -8.29 -0.76
N SER A 37 2.80 -8.44 0.56
CA SER A 37 3.85 -8.79 1.51
C SER A 37 4.44 -10.19 1.32
N GLN A 38 3.78 -11.10 0.59
CA GLN A 38 4.33 -12.44 0.33
C GLN A 38 5.54 -12.38 -0.61
N CYS A 39 5.56 -11.40 -1.52
CA CYS A 39 6.66 -11.20 -2.47
C CYS A 39 7.58 -10.04 -2.08
N HIS A 40 7.02 -8.99 -1.48
CA HIS A 40 7.72 -7.74 -1.14
C HIS A 40 7.98 -7.60 0.36
N ALA A 41 8.17 -8.71 1.07
CA ALA A 41 8.55 -8.68 2.48
C ALA A 41 9.87 -7.92 2.68
N GLU A 42 9.99 -7.21 3.81
CA GLU A 42 11.26 -6.57 4.19
C GLU A 42 12.36 -7.63 4.29
N GLY A 43 13.51 -7.38 3.64
CA GLY A 43 14.61 -8.35 3.56
C GLY A 43 14.38 -9.50 2.57
N GLY A 44 13.35 -9.41 1.73
CA GLY A 44 13.20 -10.26 0.54
C GLY A 44 14.30 -10.01 -0.50
N PRO A 45 14.25 -10.70 -1.66
CA PRO A 45 15.19 -10.47 -2.75
C PRO A 45 15.31 -8.98 -3.10
N ALA A 46 16.53 -8.48 -3.27
CA ALA A 46 16.80 -7.05 -3.46
C ALA A 46 16.04 -6.42 -4.65
N ASP A 47 15.69 -7.21 -5.65
CA ASP A 47 14.90 -6.80 -6.81
C ASP A 47 13.40 -6.60 -6.50
N ARG A 48 12.95 -7.01 -5.32
CA ARG A 48 11.57 -6.89 -4.83
C ARG A 48 11.47 -6.13 -3.51
N ASP A 49 12.58 -5.61 -2.97
CA ASP A 49 12.54 -4.76 -1.78
C ASP A 49 12.00 -3.37 -2.14
N LEU A 50 10.89 -2.98 -1.53
CA LEU A 50 10.28 -1.66 -1.71
C LEU A 50 10.73 -0.64 -0.65
N THR A 51 11.55 -1.07 0.31
CA THR A 51 11.99 -0.24 1.44
C THR A 51 13.28 0.53 1.17
N ASP A 52 14.01 0.22 0.09
CA ASP A 52 15.30 0.86 -0.21
C ASP A 52 15.16 2.20 -0.97
N GLY A 53 13.94 2.56 -1.37
CA GLY A 53 13.61 3.80 -2.08
C GLY A 53 14.08 3.84 -3.53
N LYS A 54 14.54 2.73 -4.11
CA LYS A 54 14.99 2.66 -5.51
C LYS A 54 13.86 2.19 -6.41
N TRP A 55 13.48 3.03 -7.38
CA TRP A 55 12.38 2.76 -8.29
C TRP A 55 12.88 2.41 -9.70
N ARG A 56 12.53 1.21 -10.18
CA ARG A 56 12.89 0.75 -11.53
C ARG A 56 11.96 1.26 -12.63
N HIS A 57 10.70 1.55 -12.27
CA HIS A 57 9.63 1.91 -13.20
C HIS A 57 9.04 3.31 -12.90
N GLY A 58 9.83 4.16 -12.24
CA GLY A 58 9.40 5.47 -11.76
C GLY A 58 8.85 5.44 -10.33
N GLY A 59 9.12 6.50 -9.57
CA GLY A 59 8.76 6.62 -8.15
C GLY A 59 7.62 7.60 -7.87
N GLY A 60 7.03 8.19 -8.91
CA GLY A 60 5.86 9.06 -8.83
C GLY A 60 4.62 8.33 -8.30
N PHE A 61 3.64 9.07 -7.75
CA PHE A 61 2.45 8.44 -7.17
C PHE A 61 1.62 7.77 -8.27
N ALA A 62 1.40 8.45 -9.39
CA ALA A 62 0.68 7.88 -10.53
C ALA A 62 1.46 6.71 -11.17
N GLN A 63 2.78 6.77 -11.17
CA GLN A 63 3.66 5.71 -11.69
C GLN A 63 3.60 4.44 -10.82
N VAL A 64 3.70 4.62 -9.49
CA VAL A 64 3.55 3.51 -8.53
C VAL A 64 2.12 2.97 -8.59
N TYR A 65 1.10 3.82 -8.66
CA TYR A 65 -0.30 3.39 -8.83
C TYR A 65 -0.47 2.50 -10.07
N ALA A 66 0.07 2.92 -11.22
CA ALA A 66 0.00 2.14 -12.45
C ALA A 66 0.72 0.79 -12.32
N SER A 67 1.87 0.77 -11.63
CA SER A 67 2.63 -0.46 -11.36
C SER A 67 1.86 -1.42 -10.46
N VAL A 68 1.19 -0.92 -9.42
CA VAL A 68 0.36 -1.73 -8.51
C VAL A 68 -0.89 -2.24 -9.24
N ALA A 69 -1.58 -1.37 -9.97
CA ALA A 69 -2.85 -1.70 -10.61
C ALA A 69 -2.69 -2.66 -11.80
N SER A 70 -1.64 -2.46 -12.61
CA SER A 70 -1.53 -3.10 -13.93
C SER A 70 -0.14 -3.67 -14.25
N GLY A 71 0.84 -3.56 -13.35
CA GLY A 71 2.19 -4.11 -13.57
C GLY A 71 2.28 -5.64 -13.45
N HIS A 72 1.22 -6.31 -13.02
CA HIS A 72 1.17 -7.76 -12.81
C HIS A 72 -0.02 -8.36 -13.57
N PRO A 73 0.13 -8.64 -14.89
CA PRO A 73 -0.95 -9.14 -15.74
C PRO A 73 -1.65 -10.39 -15.20
N GLU A 74 -0.90 -11.26 -14.51
CA GLU A 74 -1.41 -12.49 -13.91
C GLU A 74 -2.26 -12.26 -12.65
N GLN A 75 -2.14 -11.09 -12.00
CA GLN A 75 -2.84 -10.75 -10.76
C GLN A 75 -4.13 -9.94 -10.99
N ASP A 76 -4.26 -9.27 -12.13
CA ASP A 76 -5.44 -8.48 -12.55
C ASP A 76 -5.98 -7.55 -11.43
N PHE A 77 -5.06 -6.89 -10.69
CA PHE A 77 -5.41 -6.11 -9.49
C PHE A 77 -6.38 -4.97 -9.79
N VAL A 78 -6.26 -4.32 -10.95
CA VAL A 78 -7.18 -3.26 -11.40
C VAL A 78 -8.65 -3.69 -11.44
N ARG A 79 -8.93 -4.99 -11.63
CA ARG A 79 -10.31 -5.52 -11.61
C ARG A 79 -10.76 -6.04 -10.24
N ARG A 80 -9.82 -6.33 -9.34
CA ARG A 80 -10.09 -7.00 -8.05
C ARG A 80 -10.06 -6.05 -6.86
N ILE A 81 -9.34 -4.95 -6.96
CA ILE A 81 -9.11 -3.99 -5.88
C ILE A 81 -9.86 -2.70 -6.21
N ALA A 82 -10.60 -2.16 -5.24
CA ALA A 82 -11.29 -0.89 -5.44
C ALA A 82 -10.28 0.23 -5.70
N ILE A 83 -10.63 1.20 -6.54
CA ILE A 83 -9.75 2.32 -6.90
C ILE A 83 -9.19 3.01 -5.65
N GLU A 84 -10.07 3.33 -4.70
CA GLU A 84 -9.70 3.89 -3.40
C GLU A 84 -8.58 3.11 -2.70
N GLN A 85 -8.71 1.78 -2.67
CA GLN A 85 -7.74 0.91 -2.01
C GLN A 85 -6.42 0.88 -2.78
N LEU A 86 -6.43 0.95 -4.11
CA LEU A 86 -5.22 1.12 -4.91
C LEU A 86 -4.51 2.44 -4.58
N TRP A 87 -5.25 3.54 -4.36
CA TRP A 87 -4.67 4.81 -3.89
C TRP A 87 -4.03 4.66 -2.51
N GLN A 88 -4.69 3.98 -1.57
CA GLN A 88 -4.17 3.74 -0.23
C GLN A 88 -2.92 2.83 -0.26
N ILE A 89 -2.95 1.73 -1.01
CA ILE A 89 -1.79 0.84 -1.21
C ILE A 89 -0.62 1.64 -1.81
N THR A 90 -0.89 2.47 -2.81
CA THR A 90 0.13 3.32 -3.44
C THR A 90 0.77 4.27 -2.43
N ALA A 91 -0.05 4.92 -1.59
CA ALA A 91 0.45 5.81 -0.53
C ALA A 91 1.34 5.05 0.46
N TYR A 92 0.93 3.86 0.88
CA TYR A 92 1.72 3.00 1.76
C TYR A 92 3.05 2.58 1.12
N VAL A 93 3.02 2.10 -0.12
CA VAL A 93 4.22 1.67 -0.86
C VAL A 93 5.22 2.81 -1.01
N ARG A 94 4.74 4.04 -1.23
CA ARG A 94 5.59 5.24 -1.29
C ARG A 94 6.11 5.68 0.06
N ASP A 95 5.42 5.33 1.15
CA ASP A 95 5.81 5.64 2.52
C ASP A 95 6.87 4.65 3.04
N LEU A 96 6.93 3.41 2.53
CA LEU A 96 7.84 2.34 2.97
C LEU A 96 9.31 2.76 3.13
N PRO A 97 9.95 3.51 2.21
CA PRO A 97 11.35 3.91 2.37
C PRO A 97 11.61 4.81 3.58
N THR A 98 10.56 5.42 4.14
CA THR A 98 10.66 6.29 5.33
C THR A 98 10.46 5.53 6.64
N HIS A 99 10.19 4.22 6.57
CA HIS A 99 9.87 3.42 7.76
C HIS A 99 11.11 3.18 8.61
N THR A 100 11.20 3.90 9.73
CA THR A 100 12.13 3.59 10.82
C THR A 100 11.69 2.33 11.57
N ALA A 101 12.60 1.68 12.31
CA ALA A 101 12.27 0.52 13.15
C ALA A 101 11.08 0.80 14.09
N GLU A 102 10.98 2.01 14.63
CA GLU A 102 9.89 2.42 15.52
C GLU A 102 8.56 2.62 14.79
N LYS A 103 8.56 3.18 13.58
CA LYS A 103 7.35 3.27 12.75
C LYS A 103 6.84 1.89 12.37
N ARG A 104 7.75 0.97 12.03
CA ARG A 104 7.43 -0.45 11.75
C ARG A 104 6.82 -1.15 12.96
N TYR A 105 7.41 -0.95 14.15
CA TYR A 105 6.88 -1.53 15.38
C TYR A 105 5.45 -1.07 15.68
N ARG A 106 5.19 0.25 15.62
CA ARG A 106 3.84 0.80 15.84
C ARG A 106 2.81 0.19 14.89
N LEU A 107 3.15 0.15 13.60
CA LEU A 107 2.28 -0.45 12.59
C LEU A 107 2.04 -1.95 12.88
N LEU A 108 3.07 -2.72 13.23
CA LEU A 108 2.93 -4.14 13.60
C LEU A 108 2.01 -4.34 14.80
N VAL A 109 2.11 -3.47 15.81
CA VAL A 109 1.22 -3.49 16.98
C VAL A 109 -0.21 -3.16 16.58
N ASP A 110 -0.43 -2.12 15.76
CA ASP A 110 -1.75 -1.75 15.26
C ASP A 110 -2.41 -2.93 14.52
N GLN A 111 -1.66 -3.62 13.65
CA GLN A 111 -2.17 -4.78 12.91
C GLN A 111 -2.50 -5.98 13.79
N LYS A 112 -1.74 -6.20 14.88
CA LYS A 112 -2.08 -7.24 15.87
C LYS A 112 -3.35 -6.91 16.65
N GLY A 113 -3.64 -5.61 16.83
CA GLY A 113 -4.86 -5.14 17.47
C GLY A 113 -6.09 -5.16 16.56
N GLU A 114 -5.91 -5.30 15.24
CA GLU A 114 -7.02 -5.43 14.29
C GLU A 114 -7.70 -6.78 14.46
N ALA A 115 -9.04 -6.76 14.51
CA ALA A 115 -9.83 -7.97 14.56
C ALA A 115 -9.57 -8.82 13.31
N GLN A 116 -8.82 -9.90 13.48
CA GLN A 116 -8.63 -10.90 12.44
C GLN A 116 -9.85 -11.82 12.43
N GLY A 117 -10.25 -12.33 11.25
CA GLY A 117 -11.45 -13.17 11.12
C GLY A 117 -11.44 -14.43 12.01
N SER A 118 -10.27 -14.91 12.41
CA SER A 118 -10.11 -16.01 13.38
C SER A 118 -10.35 -15.62 14.84
N SER A 119 -10.40 -14.33 15.14
CA SER A 119 -10.53 -13.74 16.48
C SER A 119 -11.76 -12.84 16.65
N TRP A 120 -12.57 -12.67 15.60
CA TRP A 120 -13.73 -11.78 15.59
C TRP A 120 -15.02 -12.57 15.85
N ASN A 121 -15.70 -12.26 16.97
CA ASN A 121 -16.97 -12.88 17.36
C ASN A 121 -18.21 -12.08 16.97
N GLY A 122 -18.09 -11.08 16.08
CA GLY A 122 -19.20 -10.21 15.74
C GLY A 122 -19.53 -9.14 16.78
N PRO A 123 -20.36 -8.14 16.42
CA PRO A 123 -21.06 -7.34 17.42
C PRO A 123 -22.00 -8.25 18.23
N GLN A 124 -21.99 -8.05 19.55
CA GLN A 124 -22.86 -8.75 20.51
C GLN A 124 -24.31 -8.31 20.34
#